data_AF-K8GRE7-F1
#
_entry.id   AF-K8GRE7-F1
#
_cell.length_a   1.000
_cell.length_b   1.000
_cell.length_c   1.000
_cell.angle_alpha   90.00
_cell.angle_beta   90.00
_cell.angle_gamma   90.00
#
_symmetry.space_group_name_H-M   'P 1'
#
loop_
_entity.id
_entity.type
_entity.pdbx_description
1 polymer ?
#
loop_
_entity_poly.entity_id
_entity_poly.type
_entity_poly.pdbx_seq_one_letter_code
_entity_poly.pdbx_strand_id
1 'polypeptide(L)'
;MAKLPINWDVWDPYEKACMYGAIRFVHEKFCIVSDFPIKLTVDNQNRPHNSEGPFCEWADGSKLYSWHGVRVPAWTIEHKNLITKEKILAETNVEIRRSMCEIIGWDKTLELFDPVVIDSDTSLELPRRLLSIKLNNEEVRLLEVFNGTVENGSRRRFLLGVPTEINTCSAGVAWSYGLSTDSYKEGVRT
;
A
#
# COMPACT_ATOMS: atom_id res chain seq x y z
N MET A 1 13.33 -2.87 -38.38
CA MET A 1 13.09 -1.46 -37.98
C MET A 1 11.74 -1.02 -38.52
N ALA A 2 10.86 -0.48 -37.67
CA ALA A 2 9.65 0.17 -38.13
C ALA A 2 10.03 1.41 -38.96
N LYS A 3 9.57 1.49 -40.21
CA LYS A 3 9.76 2.68 -41.06
C LYS A 3 8.64 3.66 -40.75
N LEU A 4 8.78 4.44 -39.68
CA LEU A 4 7.88 5.55 -39.41
C LEU A 4 8.23 6.71 -40.35
N PRO A 5 7.25 7.33 -41.03
CA PRO A 5 7.49 8.58 -41.72
C PRO A 5 7.69 9.66 -40.66
N ILE A 6 8.94 10.12 -40.52
CA ILE A 6 9.33 11.16 -39.55
C ILE A 6 9.77 12.39 -40.33
N ASN A 7 9.13 13.53 -40.04
CA ASN A 7 9.56 14.85 -40.51
C ASN A 7 10.54 15.48 -39.51
N TRP A 8 11.83 15.52 -39.85
CA TRP A 8 12.88 16.03 -38.95
C TRP A 8 12.94 17.55 -38.82
N ASP A 9 12.22 18.29 -39.65
CA ASP A 9 12.24 19.76 -39.65
C ASP A 9 11.25 20.38 -38.63
N VAL A 10 10.48 19.54 -37.94
CA VAL A 10 9.48 19.94 -36.94
C VAL A 10 9.55 19.03 -35.70
N TRP A 11 8.67 19.24 -34.72
CA TRP A 11 8.60 18.43 -33.50
C TRP A 11 8.07 17.00 -33.69
N ASP A 12 7.90 16.54 -34.94
CA ASP A 12 7.35 15.22 -35.28
C ASP A 12 8.16 14.06 -34.66
N PRO A 13 9.51 14.06 -34.57
CA PRO A 13 10.24 13.00 -33.89
C PRO A 13 9.83 12.88 -32.40
N TYR A 14 9.62 14.02 -31.74
CA TYR A 14 9.22 14.06 -30.34
C TYR A 14 7.77 13.58 -30.18
N GLU A 15 6.86 14.05 -31.03
CA GLU A 15 5.46 13.61 -31.05
C GLU A 15 5.33 12.11 -31.33
N LYS A 16 5.99 11.60 -32.37
CA LYS A 16 6.02 10.17 -32.71
C LYS A 16 6.59 9.35 -31.58
N ALA A 17 7.65 9.82 -30.92
CA ALA A 17 8.17 9.15 -29.73
C ALA A 17 7.13 9.12 -28.61
N CYS A 18 6.41 10.21 -28.33
CA CYS A 18 5.38 10.23 -27.29
C CYS A 18 4.16 9.36 -27.62
N MET A 19 3.76 9.31 -28.90
CA MET A 19 2.62 8.50 -29.34
C MET A 19 2.92 7.01 -29.43
N TYR A 20 4.14 6.63 -29.84
CA TYR A 20 4.50 5.23 -30.10
C TYR A 20 5.50 4.65 -29.10
N GLY A 21 6.27 5.50 -28.41
CA GLY A 21 7.18 5.09 -27.35
C GLY A 21 6.43 5.11 -26.02
N ALA A 22 6.11 3.92 -25.51
CA ALA A 22 5.34 3.76 -24.29
C ALA A 22 6.18 4.03 -23.03
N ILE A 23 6.03 3.21 -21.99
CA ILE A 23 6.73 3.36 -20.72
C ILE A 23 8.25 3.37 -20.97
N ARG A 24 8.92 4.39 -20.43
CA ARG A 24 10.38 4.55 -20.51
C ARG A 24 10.96 4.54 -19.10
N PHE A 25 11.98 3.71 -18.91
CA PHE A 25 12.82 3.76 -17.73
C PHE A 25 14.15 4.39 -18.12
N VAL A 26 14.37 5.60 -17.64
CA VAL A 26 15.54 6.40 -17.98
C VAL A 26 16.57 6.25 -16.87
N HIS A 27 17.78 5.86 -17.25
CA HIS A 27 18.95 5.78 -16.39
C HIS A 27 20.10 6.59 -17.02
N GLU A 28 21.09 7.00 -16.23
CA GLU A 28 22.28 7.72 -16.69
C GLU A 28 22.92 7.09 -17.94
N LYS A 29 23.05 5.76 -17.92
CA LYS A 29 23.80 4.98 -18.91
C LYS A 29 22.93 4.36 -20.01
N PHE A 30 21.63 4.25 -19.81
CA PHE A 30 20.74 3.55 -20.72
C PHE A 30 19.29 4.00 -20.57
N CYS A 31 18.49 3.74 -21.60
CA CYS A 31 17.04 3.90 -21.55
C CYS A 31 16.40 2.58 -21.97
N ILE A 32 15.42 2.11 -21.20
CA ILE A 32 14.58 0.99 -21.57
C ILE A 32 13.27 1.57 -22.08
N VAL A 33 12.87 1.18 -23.29
CA VAL A 33 11.57 1.52 -23.87
C VAL A 33 10.80 0.22 -24.03
N SER A 34 9.58 0.20 -23.53
CA SER A 34 8.65 -0.92 -23.68
C SER A 34 7.52 -0.55 -24.65
N ASP A 35 6.81 -1.55 -25.16
CA ASP A 35 5.48 -1.36 -25.76
C ASP A 35 4.45 -0.91 -24.70
N PHE A 36 3.29 -0.44 -25.14
CA PHE A 36 2.18 -0.08 -24.24
C PHE A 36 1.63 -1.33 -23.56
N PRO A 37 1.40 -1.27 -22.23
CA PRO A 37 0.71 -2.36 -21.56
C PRO A 37 -0.75 -2.42 -22.02
N ILE A 38 -1.29 -3.64 -22.14
CA ILE A 38 -2.70 -3.89 -22.45
C ILE A 38 -3.61 -3.69 -21.25
N LYS A 39 -3.04 -3.61 -20.04
CA LYS A 39 -3.73 -3.24 -18.80
C LYS A 39 -2.83 -2.33 -17.98
N LEU A 40 -3.38 -1.23 -17.49
CA LEU A 40 -2.73 -0.36 -16.52
C LEU A 40 -3.78 0.17 -15.55
N THR A 41 -3.64 -0.12 -14.26
CA THR A 41 -4.60 0.28 -13.22
C THR A 41 -3.91 0.97 -12.05
N VAL A 42 -4.64 1.88 -11.43
CA VAL A 42 -4.20 2.65 -10.26
C VAL A 42 -5.32 2.74 -9.22
N ASP A 43 -4.97 3.05 -7.98
CA ASP A 43 -5.95 3.40 -6.95
C ASP A 43 -6.38 4.87 -7.02
N ASN A 44 -7.24 5.30 -6.09
CA ASN A 44 -7.74 6.66 -6.00
C ASN A 44 -6.66 7.74 -5.77
N GLN A 45 -5.43 7.35 -5.43
CA GLN A 45 -4.28 8.24 -5.27
C GLN A 45 -3.33 8.16 -6.47
N ASN A 46 -3.77 7.58 -7.59
CA ASN A 46 -2.96 7.34 -8.80
C ASN A 46 -1.72 6.45 -8.55
N ARG A 47 -1.76 5.58 -7.54
CA ARG A 47 -0.66 4.65 -7.26
C ARG A 47 -0.91 3.32 -7.98
N PRO A 48 0.13 2.63 -8.48
CA PRO A 48 0.02 1.27 -9.02
C PRO A 48 -0.77 0.33 -8.09
N HIS A 49 -1.91 -0.17 -8.54
CA HIS A 49 -2.76 -1.04 -7.73
C HIS A 49 -3.77 -1.83 -8.57
N ASN A 50 -3.97 -3.09 -8.19
CA ASN A 50 -5.11 -3.92 -8.60
C ASN A 50 -5.32 -4.99 -7.52
N SER A 51 -6.55 -5.15 -7.00
CA SER A 51 -6.82 -6.13 -5.95
C SER A 51 -7.06 -7.54 -6.46
N GLU A 52 -7.33 -7.71 -7.76
CA GLU A 52 -7.74 -8.99 -8.36
C GLU A 52 -6.73 -9.52 -9.40
N GLY A 53 -5.60 -8.84 -9.62
CA GLY A 53 -4.61 -9.28 -10.60
C GLY A 53 -3.43 -8.31 -10.76
N PRO A 54 -2.72 -8.34 -11.91
CA PRO A 54 -1.65 -7.39 -12.18
C PRO A 54 -2.21 -5.98 -12.34
N PHE A 55 -1.48 -4.99 -11.85
CA PHE A 55 -1.79 -3.60 -12.18
C PHE A 55 -1.28 -3.22 -13.57
N CYS A 56 -0.27 -3.93 -14.07
CA CYS A 56 0.31 -3.70 -15.39
C CYS A 56 0.59 -5.03 -16.10
N GLU A 57 0.10 -5.18 -17.33
CA GLU A 57 0.18 -6.39 -18.14
C GLU A 57 0.48 -6.03 -19.59
N TRP A 58 1.42 -6.72 -20.22
CA TRP A 58 1.79 -6.56 -21.63
C TRP A 58 1.25 -7.69 -22.49
N ALA A 59 1.19 -7.47 -23.81
CA ALA A 59 0.66 -8.44 -24.77
C ALA A 59 1.46 -9.75 -24.85
N ASP A 60 2.72 -9.73 -24.42
CA ASP A 60 3.60 -10.91 -24.33
C ASP A 60 3.33 -11.76 -23.07
N GLY A 61 2.43 -11.31 -22.18
CA GLY A 61 2.12 -11.97 -20.91
C GLY A 61 2.98 -11.51 -19.73
N SER A 62 3.92 -10.57 -19.92
CA SER A 62 4.66 -9.96 -18.83
C SER A 62 3.72 -9.21 -17.89
N LYS A 63 3.91 -9.35 -16.57
CA LYS A 63 2.99 -8.82 -15.55
C LYS A 63 3.73 -8.20 -14.38
N LEU A 64 3.07 -7.21 -13.79
CA LEU A 64 3.54 -6.47 -12.64
C LEU A 64 2.40 -6.29 -11.64
N TYR A 65 2.69 -6.54 -10.37
CA TYR A 65 1.71 -6.57 -9.28
C TYR A 65 2.08 -5.54 -8.22
N SER A 66 1.10 -4.77 -7.78
CA SER A 66 1.29 -3.78 -6.73
C SER A 66 0.05 -3.67 -5.86
N TRP A 67 0.26 -3.43 -4.58
CA TRP A 67 -0.78 -3.11 -3.61
C TRP A 67 -0.57 -1.68 -3.10
N HIS A 68 -1.45 -0.74 -3.49
CA HIS A 68 -1.35 0.67 -3.10
C HIS A 68 0.04 1.30 -3.33
N GLY A 69 0.69 0.97 -4.45
CA GLY A 69 2.03 1.44 -4.81
C GLY A 69 3.18 0.55 -4.33
N VAL A 70 2.95 -0.39 -3.40
CA VAL A 70 3.98 -1.35 -2.96
C VAL A 70 4.08 -2.49 -3.96
N ARG A 71 5.28 -2.76 -4.46
CA ARG A 71 5.56 -3.91 -5.34
C ARG A 71 5.43 -5.21 -4.54
N VAL A 72 4.54 -6.10 -4.95
CA VAL A 72 4.28 -7.38 -4.24
C VAL A 72 4.46 -8.59 -5.16
N PRO A 73 4.76 -9.78 -4.61
CA PRO A 73 4.74 -11.01 -5.39
C PRO A 73 3.35 -11.32 -5.96
N ALA A 74 3.27 -11.87 -7.18
CA ALA A 74 1.99 -12.17 -7.84
C ALA A 74 1.06 -13.04 -6.99
N TRP A 75 1.63 -14.07 -6.33
CA TRP A 75 0.87 -15.04 -5.54
C TRP A 75 0.11 -14.41 -4.37
N THR A 76 0.55 -13.25 -3.83
CA THR A 76 -0.18 -12.61 -2.73
C THR A 76 -1.53 -12.10 -3.19
N ILE A 77 -1.66 -11.68 -4.46
CA ILE A 77 -2.90 -11.18 -5.05
C ILE A 77 -3.72 -12.32 -5.68
N GLU A 78 -3.06 -13.20 -6.45
CA GLU A 78 -3.74 -14.26 -7.20
C GLU A 78 -4.15 -15.45 -6.32
N HIS A 79 -3.48 -15.64 -5.18
CA HIS A 79 -3.69 -16.76 -4.27
C HIS A 79 -3.76 -16.28 -2.82
N LYS A 80 -4.68 -15.34 -2.55
CA LYS A 80 -4.91 -14.72 -1.22
C LYS A 80 -5.07 -15.75 -0.10
N ASN A 81 -5.64 -16.92 -0.42
CA ASN A 81 -5.83 -18.03 0.51
C ASN A 81 -4.52 -18.70 0.98
N LEU A 82 -3.43 -18.54 0.23
CA LEU A 82 -2.10 -19.07 0.60
C LEU A 82 -1.35 -18.17 1.58
N ILE A 83 -1.85 -16.96 1.87
CA ILE A 83 -1.25 -16.08 2.87
C ILE A 83 -1.58 -16.63 4.26
N THR A 84 -0.57 -17.20 4.93
CA THR A 84 -0.64 -17.72 6.29
C THR A 84 0.21 -16.88 7.25
N LYS A 85 0.04 -17.08 8.56
CA LYS A 85 0.85 -16.41 9.60
C LYS A 85 2.34 -16.64 9.36
N GLU A 86 2.73 -17.87 9.02
CA GLU A 86 4.13 -18.26 8.81
C GLU A 86 4.75 -17.51 7.63
N LYS A 87 4.00 -17.35 6.53
CA LYS A 87 4.49 -16.58 5.37
C LYS A 87 4.58 -15.08 5.66
N ILE A 88 3.63 -14.53 6.43
CA ILE A 88 3.70 -13.13 6.89
C ILE A 88 4.94 -12.93 7.75
N LEU A 89 5.21 -13.83 8.71
CA LEU A 89 6.37 -13.76 9.60
C LEU A 89 7.71 -13.94 8.88
N ALA A 90 7.74 -14.74 7.81
CA ALA A 90 8.93 -14.99 7.01
C ALA A 90 9.28 -13.82 6.05
N GLU A 91 8.32 -12.95 5.72
CA GLU A 91 8.58 -11.79 4.87
C GLU A 91 9.38 -10.73 5.62
N THR A 92 10.59 -10.46 5.15
CA THR A 92 11.52 -9.50 5.75
C THR A 92 11.14 -8.05 5.46
N ASN A 93 10.59 -7.77 4.27
CA ASN A 93 10.21 -6.43 3.89
C ASN A 93 8.91 -6.03 4.60
N VAL A 94 9.02 -5.00 5.45
CA VAL A 94 7.91 -4.50 6.27
C VAL A 94 6.70 -4.10 5.42
N GLU A 95 6.91 -3.45 4.26
CA GLU A 95 5.85 -2.98 3.39
C GLU A 95 5.13 -4.13 2.67
N ILE A 96 5.87 -5.16 2.24
CA ILE A 96 5.27 -6.37 1.65
C ILE A 96 4.48 -7.12 2.71
N ARG A 97 5.04 -7.29 3.92
CA ARG A 97 4.37 -7.94 5.04
C ARG A 97 3.07 -7.24 5.42
N ARG A 98 3.09 -5.91 5.51
CA ARG A 98 1.89 -5.07 5.72
C ARG A 98 0.88 -5.24 4.59
N SER A 99 1.34 -5.26 3.34
CA SER A 99 0.48 -5.48 2.17
C SER A 99 -0.19 -6.87 2.23
N MET A 100 0.52 -7.92 2.63
CA MET A 100 -0.06 -9.26 2.80
C MET A 100 -1.20 -9.27 3.82
N CYS A 101 -1.04 -8.57 4.95
CA CYS A 101 -2.10 -8.42 5.96
C CYS A 101 -3.31 -7.64 5.42
N GLU A 102 -3.08 -6.54 4.70
CA GLU A 102 -4.16 -5.78 4.06
C GLU A 102 -4.92 -6.60 3.02
N ILE A 103 -4.21 -7.38 2.20
CA ILE A 103 -4.79 -8.22 1.14
C ILE A 103 -5.78 -9.26 1.70
N ILE A 104 -5.45 -9.89 2.83
CA ILE A 104 -6.36 -10.86 3.47
C ILE A 104 -7.40 -10.20 4.39
N GLY A 105 -7.30 -8.89 4.59
CA GLY A 105 -8.13 -8.13 5.49
C GLY A 105 -7.60 -8.11 6.94
N TRP A 106 -7.88 -7.00 7.61
CA TRP A 106 -7.41 -6.79 8.99
C TRP A 106 -8.06 -7.74 10.00
N ASP A 107 -9.33 -8.15 9.83
CA ASP A 107 -9.97 -9.10 10.75
C ASP A 107 -9.27 -10.45 10.76
N LYS A 108 -9.09 -11.05 9.58
CA LYS A 108 -8.35 -12.31 9.43
C LYS A 108 -6.90 -12.17 9.91
N THR A 109 -6.27 -11.01 9.68
CA THR A 109 -4.92 -10.75 10.20
C THR A 109 -4.92 -10.79 11.73
N LEU A 110 -5.83 -10.09 12.40
CA LEU A 110 -5.88 -10.06 13.86
C LEU A 110 -6.20 -11.46 14.42
N GLU A 111 -7.07 -12.24 13.79
CA GLU A 111 -7.31 -13.64 14.17
C GLU A 111 -6.04 -14.49 14.10
N LEU A 112 -5.21 -14.32 13.05
CA LEU A 112 -3.94 -15.04 12.93
C LEU A 112 -2.93 -14.66 14.02
N PHE A 113 -2.91 -13.40 14.43
CA PHE A 113 -1.91 -12.89 15.37
C PHE A 113 -2.35 -12.92 16.84
N ASP A 114 -3.64 -13.06 17.12
CA ASP A 114 -4.24 -13.11 18.46
C ASP A 114 -3.75 -11.95 19.36
N PRO A 115 -4.07 -10.69 19.00
CA PRO A 115 -3.56 -9.52 19.68
C PRO A 115 -4.09 -9.40 21.11
N VAL A 116 -3.24 -8.91 22.01
CA VAL A 116 -3.66 -8.41 23.32
C VAL A 116 -4.05 -6.95 23.18
N VAL A 117 -5.23 -6.57 23.67
CA VAL A 117 -5.64 -5.15 23.73
C VAL A 117 -4.94 -4.51 24.93
N ILE A 118 -4.11 -3.51 24.66
CA ILE A 118 -3.39 -2.71 25.67
C ILE A 118 -4.23 -1.53 26.12
N ASP A 119 -4.88 -0.86 25.18
CA ASP A 119 -5.77 0.27 25.42
C ASP A 119 -6.89 0.30 24.39
N SER A 120 -8.03 0.89 24.75
CA SER A 120 -9.14 1.11 23.85
C SER A 120 -9.94 2.33 24.28
N ASP A 121 -10.25 3.19 23.33
CA ASP A 121 -11.09 4.36 23.58
C ASP A 121 -11.91 4.72 22.33
N THR A 122 -12.63 5.82 22.42
CA THR A 122 -13.39 6.40 21.32
C THR A 122 -13.00 7.86 21.15
N SER A 123 -12.70 8.27 19.92
CA SER A 123 -12.54 9.68 19.57
C SER A 123 -13.35 10.00 18.33
N LEU A 124 -14.08 11.13 18.36
CA LEU A 124 -14.98 11.56 17.28
C LEU A 124 -15.94 10.45 16.85
N GLU A 125 -16.48 9.70 17.83
CA GLU A 125 -17.37 8.55 17.63
C GLU A 125 -16.73 7.34 16.91
N LEU A 126 -15.42 7.36 16.69
CA LEU A 126 -14.66 6.27 16.08
C LEU A 126 -13.90 5.48 17.15
N PRO A 127 -14.07 4.14 17.18
CA PRO A 127 -13.34 3.31 18.11
C PRO A 127 -11.87 3.23 17.73
N ARG A 128 -10.99 3.19 18.74
CA ARG A 128 -9.57 2.97 18.58
C ARG A 128 -9.12 1.87 19.52
N ARG A 129 -8.14 1.09 19.09
CA ARG A 129 -7.51 0.07 19.92
C ARG A 129 -6.01 0.12 19.76
N LEU A 130 -5.30 0.08 20.87
CA LEU A 130 -3.88 -0.20 20.90
C LEU A 130 -3.71 -1.68 21.15
N LEU A 131 -3.09 -2.37 20.21
CA LEU A 131 -2.93 -3.81 20.19
C LEU A 131 -1.45 -4.16 20.35
N SER A 132 -1.18 -5.26 21.04
CA SER A 132 0.16 -5.86 21.13
C SER A 132 0.12 -7.24 20.48
N ILE A 133 1.03 -7.48 19.55
CA ILE A 133 1.21 -8.77 18.89
C ILE A 133 2.65 -9.25 19.05
N LYS A 134 2.86 -10.56 18.86
CA LYS A 134 4.19 -11.15 18.76
C LYS A 134 4.59 -11.35 17.30
N LEU A 135 5.65 -10.66 16.90
CA LEU A 135 6.31 -10.85 15.60
C LEU A 135 7.68 -11.48 15.89
N ASN A 136 7.87 -12.76 15.53
CA ASN A 136 9.13 -13.49 15.79
C ASN A 136 9.60 -13.36 17.26
N ASN A 137 8.67 -13.52 18.22
CA ASN A 137 8.85 -13.36 19.67
C ASN A 137 9.10 -11.92 20.19
N GLU A 138 9.28 -10.96 19.30
CA GLU A 138 9.35 -9.54 19.66
C GLU A 138 7.95 -8.95 19.81
N GLU A 139 7.80 -8.05 20.77
CA GLU A 139 6.55 -7.29 20.92
C GLU A 139 6.49 -6.21 19.85
N VAL A 140 5.37 -6.15 19.13
CA VAL A 140 5.04 -5.06 18.21
C VAL A 140 3.71 -4.48 18.61
N ARG A 141 3.64 -3.15 18.69
CA ARG A 141 2.39 -2.44 18.97
C ARG A 141 1.77 -1.90 17.70
N LEU A 142 0.46 -2.09 17.59
CA LEU A 142 -0.34 -1.65 16.46
C LEU A 142 -1.46 -0.75 16.99
N LEU A 143 -1.54 0.46 16.47
CA LEU A 143 -2.66 1.35 16.67
C LEU A 143 -3.69 1.13 15.57
N GLU A 144 -4.88 0.72 15.98
CA GLU A 144 -6.04 0.59 15.12
C GLU A 144 -6.88 1.86 15.11
N VAL A 145 -7.05 2.44 13.92
CA VAL A 145 -7.82 3.66 13.69
C VAL A 145 -8.62 3.58 12.38
N PHE A 146 -9.61 4.46 12.26
CA PHE A 146 -10.46 4.59 11.08
C PHE A 146 -10.31 5.98 10.47
N ASN A 147 -10.44 6.08 9.14
CA ASN A 147 -10.50 7.38 8.47
C ASN A 147 -11.72 8.19 8.98
N GLY A 148 -11.53 9.50 9.14
CA GLY A 148 -12.58 10.47 9.42
C GLY A 148 -13.58 10.66 8.27
N THR A 149 -13.25 10.24 7.05
CA THR A 149 -14.15 10.27 5.89
C THR A 149 -14.73 8.89 5.57
N VAL A 150 -16.01 8.86 5.20
CA VAL A 150 -16.67 7.67 4.64
C VAL A 150 -16.41 7.65 3.13
N GLU A 151 -15.79 6.57 2.65
CA GLU A 151 -15.49 6.33 1.24
C GLU A 151 -16.32 5.14 0.76
N ASN A 152 -17.18 5.35 -0.25
CA ASN A 152 -18.06 4.31 -0.81
C ASN A 152 -18.90 3.56 0.25
N GLY A 153 -19.42 4.30 1.24
CA GLY A 153 -20.27 3.74 2.30
C GLY A 153 -19.51 3.05 3.45
N SER A 154 -18.18 3.04 3.44
CA SER A 154 -17.37 2.46 4.52
C SER A 154 -16.23 3.38 4.95
N ARG A 155 -15.79 3.28 6.19
CA ARG A 155 -14.56 3.95 6.65
C ARG A 155 -13.39 3.02 6.45
N ARG A 156 -12.30 3.54 5.88
CA ARG A 156 -11.06 2.77 5.78
C ARG A 156 -10.47 2.55 7.16
N ARG A 157 -10.12 1.31 7.45
CA ARG A 157 -9.45 0.87 8.68
C ARG A 157 -7.94 0.79 8.45
N PHE A 158 -7.17 1.24 9.43
CA PHE A 158 -5.71 1.19 9.42
C PHE A 158 -5.18 0.55 10.69
N LEU A 159 -4.13 -0.28 10.55
CA LEU A 159 -3.25 -0.68 11.63
C LEU A 159 -1.89 0.00 11.41
N LEU A 160 -1.52 0.88 12.32
CA LEU A 160 -0.27 1.65 12.28
C LEU A 160 0.70 1.08 13.31
N GLY A 161 1.93 0.76 12.92
CA GLY A 161 2.97 0.37 13.88
C GLY A 161 3.34 1.55 14.75
N VAL A 162 3.39 1.36 16.08
CA VAL A 162 3.79 2.39 17.04
C VAL A 162 4.87 1.85 18.00
N PRO A 163 5.70 2.71 18.59
CA PRO A 163 6.71 2.30 19.56
C PRO A 163 6.13 1.57 20.78
N THR A 164 6.91 0.64 21.34
CA THR A 164 6.51 -0.22 22.47
C THR A 164 6.38 0.52 23.81
N GLU A 165 6.81 1.77 23.90
CA GLU A 165 6.62 2.63 25.06
C GLU A 165 5.25 3.33 25.08
N ILE A 166 4.54 3.35 23.95
CA ILE A 166 3.22 3.99 23.83
C ILE A 166 2.15 3.08 24.40
N ASN A 167 1.49 3.49 25.49
CA ASN A 167 0.50 2.69 26.21
C ASN A 167 -0.95 3.15 26.05
N THR A 168 -1.22 4.20 25.26
CA THR A 168 -2.60 4.69 25.03
C THR A 168 -2.87 4.97 23.55
N CYS A 169 -4.13 4.83 23.14
CA CYS A 169 -4.62 5.15 21.81
C CYS A 169 -4.28 6.60 21.43
N SER A 170 -4.57 7.54 22.33
CA SER A 170 -4.31 8.98 22.12
C SER A 170 -2.81 9.29 21.91
N ALA A 171 -1.92 8.62 22.65
CA ALA A 171 -0.47 8.75 22.45
C ALA A 171 0.00 8.16 21.12
N GLY A 172 -0.59 7.02 20.71
CA GLY A 172 -0.31 6.43 19.40
C GLY A 172 -0.72 7.34 18.25
N VAL A 173 -1.90 7.97 18.33
CA VAL A 173 -2.37 8.92 17.31
C VAL A 173 -1.42 10.11 17.26
N ALA A 174 -1.10 10.75 18.38
CA ALA A 174 -0.16 11.88 18.43
C ALA A 174 1.19 11.52 17.76
N TRP A 175 1.75 10.36 18.10
CA TRP A 175 2.99 9.85 17.51
C TRP A 175 2.90 9.66 16.00
N SER A 176 1.77 9.14 15.49
CA SER A 176 1.55 8.96 14.04
C SER A 176 1.59 10.27 13.24
N TYR A 177 1.33 11.40 13.91
CA TYR A 177 1.45 12.76 13.35
C TYR A 177 2.80 13.42 13.66
N GLY A 178 3.73 12.73 14.32
CA GLY A 178 5.02 13.27 14.75
C GLY A 178 4.92 14.31 15.88
N LEU A 179 3.86 14.24 16.68
CA LEU A 179 3.55 15.19 17.75
C LEU A 179 3.61 14.52 19.13
N SER A 180 3.91 15.30 20.17
CA SER A 180 3.72 14.84 21.55
C SER A 180 2.23 14.84 21.92
N THR A 181 1.84 14.01 22.88
CA THR A 181 0.46 13.94 23.39
C THR A 181 -0.07 15.31 23.81
N ASP A 182 0.72 16.09 24.54
CA ASP A 182 0.30 17.37 25.09
C ASP A 182 0.14 18.45 24.00
N SER A 183 0.85 18.30 22.89
CA SER A 183 0.76 19.20 21.73
C SER A 183 -0.29 18.76 20.72
N TYR A 184 -0.74 17.50 20.78
CA TYR A 184 -1.74 16.95 19.88
C TYR A 184 -3.15 17.21 20.44
N LYS A 185 -3.86 18.14 19.81
CA LYS A 185 -5.30 18.33 20.02
C LYS A 185 -6.03 17.84 18.78
N GLU A 186 -6.91 16.86 18.97
CA GLU A 186 -7.76 16.35 17.90
C GLU A 186 -8.74 17.45 17.50
N GLY A 187 -8.44 18.09 16.38
CA GLY A 187 -9.27 19.13 15.81
C GLY A 187 -10.44 18.51 15.06
N VAL A 188 -11.67 18.94 15.40
CA VAL A 188 -12.85 18.66 14.59
C VAL A 188 -12.68 19.43 13.27
N ARG A 189 -12.49 18.72 12.15
CA ARG A 189 -12.78 19.30 10.84
C ARG A 189 -14.27 19.12 10.60
N THR A 190 -15.05 20.15 10.97
CA THR A 190 -16.42 20.36 10.48
C THR A 190 -16.42 20.70 9.00
#